data_AF-A0A1Y3A1J0-F1
#
_entry.id   AF-A0A1Y3A1J0-F1
#
_cell.length_a   1.000
_cell.length_b   1.000
_cell.length_c   1.000
_cell.angle_alpha   90.00
_cell.angle_beta   90.00
_cell.angle_gamma   90.00
#
_symmetry.space_group_name_H-M   'P 1'
#
loop_
_entity.id
_entity.type
_entity.pdbx_description
1 polymer ?
#
loop_
_entity_poly.entity_id
_entity_poly.type
_entity_poly.pdbx_seq_one_letter_code
_entity_poly.pdbx_strand_id
1 'polypeptide(L)'
;MKFSIADRATYPKLYRYIRYSMPQVATVGTIINNLQTYGSLSATQSRHALAWGNNPLIIITPLSTGQCGVPAANGCFRAASPDQIEIALDRALEFENGDAAATELTSSGRSVYVVGTTILHELCHWGRQLNGKPYTGIGEEGVDFEVATYGRNVG
;
A
#
# COMPACT_ATOMS: atom_id res chain seq x y z
N MET A 1 0.14 -8.78 -6.44
CA MET A 1 -0.32 -7.50 -6.98
C MET A 1 -0.04 -7.39 -8.46
N LYS A 2 -0.91 -6.67 -9.17
CA LYS A 2 -0.84 -6.41 -10.61
C LYS A 2 -0.81 -4.90 -10.87
N PHE A 3 -0.38 -4.52 -12.06
CA PHE A 3 -0.44 -3.13 -12.54
C PHE A 3 -1.11 -3.12 -13.91
N SER A 4 -1.99 -2.15 -14.14
CA SER A 4 -2.79 -2.06 -15.37
C SER A 4 -1.86 -1.96 -16.60
N ILE A 5 -2.25 -2.54 -17.74
CA ILE A 5 -1.40 -2.51 -18.94
C ILE A 5 -1.21 -1.07 -19.45
N ALA A 6 -2.28 -0.26 -19.38
CA ALA A 6 -2.24 1.15 -19.78
C ALA A 6 -1.23 1.94 -18.91
N ASP A 7 -1.24 1.72 -17.59
CA ASP A 7 -0.39 2.45 -16.66
C ASP A 7 1.11 2.08 -16.76
N ARG A 8 1.45 0.90 -17.28
CA ARG A 8 2.86 0.46 -17.41
C ARG A 8 3.70 1.37 -18.29
N ALA A 9 3.09 1.95 -19.33
CA ALA A 9 3.79 2.86 -20.23
C ALA A 9 3.92 4.27 -19.63
N THR A 10 2.92 4.68 -18.84
CA THR A 10 2.87 6.01 -18.22
C THR A 10 3.74 6.10 -16.97
N TYR A 11 3.78 5.05 -16.14
CA TYR A 11 4.53 5.00 -14.88
C TYR A 11 5.53 3.83 -14.85
N PRO A 12 6.56 3.84 -15.73
CA PRO A 12 7.46 2.71 -15.90
C PRO A 12 8.32 2.43 -14.66
N LYS A 13 8.76 3.44 -13.89
CA LYS A 13 9.51 3.19 -12.64
C LYS A 13 8.59 2.59 -11.58
N LEU A 14 7.39 3.13 -11.40
CA LEU A 14 6.42 2.58 -10.44
C LEU A 14 6.04 1.15 -10.80
N TYR A 15 5.79 0.87 -12.08
CA TYR A 15 5.56 -0.50 -12.57
C TYR A 15 6.72 -1.44 -12.21
N ARG A 16 7.97 -1.03 -12.46
CA ARG A 16 9.15 -1.84 -12.11
C ARG A 16 9.25 -2.07 -10.60
N TYR A 17 8.98 -1.04 -9.80
CA TYR A 17 8.96 -1.14 -8.35
C TYR A 17 7.93 -2.15 -7.86
N ILE A 18 6.69 -2.05 -8.33
CA ILE A 18 5.60 -2.99 -8.00
C ILE A 18 5.93 -4.42 -8.46
N ARG A 19 6.56 -4.58 -9.63
CA ARG A 19 6.87 -5.89 -10.19
C ARG A 19 8.07 -6.58 -9.53
N TYR A 20 9.10 -5.83 -9.15
CA TYR A 20 10.39 -6.40 -8.75
C TYR A 20 10.80 -6.08 -7.30
N SER A 21 10.45 -4.91 -6.78
CA SER A 21 10.85 -4.48 -5.43
C SER A 21 9.78 -4.81 -4.39
N MET A 22 8.50 -4.53 -4.67
CA MET A 22 7.42 -4.84 -3.74
C MET A 22 7.35 -6.32 -3.34
N PRO A 23 7.57 -7.32 -4.23
CA PRO A 23 7.58 -8.72 -3.81
C PRO A 23 8.67 -9.06 -2.79
N GLN A 24 9.76 -8.27 -2.72
CA GLN A 24 10.84 -8.50 -1.76
C GLN A 24 10.41 -8.19 -0.32
N VAL A 25 9.42 -7.31 -0.11
CA VAL A 25 8.91 -7.03 1.24
C VAL A 25 8.23 -8.25 1.86
N ALA A 26 7.86 -9.24 1.04
CA ALA A 26 7.27 -10.50 1.49
C ALA A 26 8.24 -11.37 2.33
N THR A 27 9.54 -11.06 2.30
CA THR A 27 10.56 -11.72 3.13
C THR A 27 10.85 -10.95 4.43
N VAL A 28 10.27 -9.76 4.61
CA VAL A 28 10.47 -8.94 5.81
C VAL A 28 9.49 -9.40 6.88
N GLY A 29 9.99 -10.13 7.87
CA GLY A 29 9.17 -10.75 8.93
C GLY A 29 8.26 -9.75 9.65
N THR A 30 8.77 -8.57 10.01
CA THR A 30 7.97 -7.50 10.66
C THR A 30 6.78 -7.08 9.80
N ILE A 31 6.96 -6.88 8.49
CA ILE A 31 5.87 -6.49 7.58
C ILE A 31 4.83 -7.60 7.50
N ILE A 32 5.24 -8.85 7.31
CA ILE A 32 4.31 -9.98 7.22
C ILE A 32 3.51 -10.16 8.52
N ASN A 33 4.18 -10.09 9.67
CA ASN A 33 3.53 -10.22 10.96
C ASN A 33 2.54 -9.06 11.20
N ASN A 34 2.89 -7.84 10.82
CA ASN A 34 1.99 -6.70 10.98
C ASN A 34 0.81 -6.77 9.99
N LEU A 35 0.99 -7.27 8.77
CA LEU A 35 -0.13 -7.55 7.85
C LEU A 35 -1.09 -8.63 8.40
N GLN A 36 -0.58 -9.58 9.20
CA GLN A 36 -1.43 -10.54 9.92
C GLN A 36 -2.24 -9.87 11.03
N THR A 37 -1.57 -9.05 11.84
CA THR A 37 -2.18 -8.40 13.00
C THR A 37 -3.21 -7.35 12.60
N TYR A 38 -2.85 -6.45 11.69
CA TYR A 38 -3.67 -5.28 11.35
C TYR A 38 -4.49 -5.49 10.08
N GLY A 39 -3.95 -6.22 9.10
CA GLY A 39 -4.62 -6.48 7.83
C GLY A 39 -5.47 -7.76 7.78
N SER A 40 -5.52 -8.54 8.85
CA SER A 40 -6.22 -9.84 8.87
C SER A 40 -5.77 -10.84 7.79
N LEU A 41 -4.60 -10.64 7.16
CA LEU A 41 -4.06 -11.54 6.14
C LEU A 41 -3.20 -12.61 6.78
N SER A 42 -3.45 -13.90 6.56
CA SER A 42 -2.46 -14.93 6.90
C SER A 42 -1.12 -14.68 6.19
N ALA A 43 -0.01 -15.17 6.74
CA ALA A 43 1.30 -15.03 6.09
C ALA A 43 1.32 -15.55 4.64
N THR A 44 0.55 -16.60 4.33
CA THR A 44 0.39 -17.10 2.96
C THR A 44 -0.37 -16.09 2.08
N GLN A 45 -1.47 -15.53 2.56
CA GLN A 45 -2.23 -14.50 1.83
C GLN A 45 -1.39 -13.23 1.63
N SER A 46 -0.65 -12.77 2.63
CA SER A 46 0.24 -11.60 2.52
C SER A 46 1.29 -11.82 1.43
N ARG A 47 2.01 -12.95 1.46
CA ARG A 47 3.02 -13.26 0.44
C ARG A 47 2.39 -13.40 -0.95
N HIS A 48 1.23 -14.03 -1.03
CA HIS A 48 0.49 -14.15 -2.29
C HIS A 48 0.08 -12.79 -2.84
N ALA A 49 -0.47 -11.89 -2.01
CA ALA A 49 -0.86 -10.55 -2.40
C ALA A 49 0.34 -9.68 -2.81
N LEU A 50 1.49 -9.87 -2.19
CA LEU A 50 2.73 -9.14 -2.52
C LEU A 50 3.42 -9.67 -3.79
N ALA A 51 3.22 -10.94 -4.16
CA ALA A 51 3.81 -11.51 -5.35
C ALA A 51 3.24 -10.89 -6.64
N TRP A 52 4.10 -10.63 -7.62
CA TRP A 52 3.69 -10.09 -8.92
C TRP A 52 2.70 -11.02 -9.63
N GLY A 53 1.67 -10.44 -10.26
CA GLY A 53 0.67 -11.18 -11.03
C GLY A 53 -0.61 -11.55 -10.25
N ASN A 54 -0.57 -11.44 -8.92
CA ASN A 54 -1.73 -11.72 -8.06
C ASN A 54 -2.58 -10.49 -7.77
N ASN A 55 -3.78 -10.65 -7.22
CA ASN A 55 -4.56 -9.52 -6.69
C ASN A 55 -3.89 -8.91 -5.45
N PRO A 56 -4.15 -7.64 -5.11
CA PRO A 56 -5.00 -6.68 -5.83
C PRO A 56 -4.33 -6.06 -7.08
N LEU A 57 -5.14 -5.47 -7.96
CA LEU A 57 -4.71 -4.60 -9.04
C LEU A 57 -4.41 -3.21 -8.47
N ILE A 58 -3.21 -2.70 -8.69
CA ILE A 58 -2.87 -1.31 -8.38
C ILE A 58 -3.31 -0.43 -9.56
N ILE A 59 -4.05 0.63 -9.25
CA ILE A 59 -4.54 1.63 -10.19
C ILE A 59 -4.13 3.04 -9.74
N ILE A 60 -3.81 3.90 -10.70
CA ILE A 60 -3.47 5.30 -10.44
C ILE A 60 -4.69 6.17 -10.67
N THR A 61 -5.07 6.98 -9.69
CA THR A 61 -6.27 7.82 -9.77
C THR A 61 -6.11 9.13 -8.99
N PRO A 62 -6.78 10.23 -9.38
CA PRO A 62 -6.80 11.45 -8.58
C PRO A 62 -7.53 11.23 -7.24
N LEU A 63 -6.82 11.46 -6.13
CA LEU A 63 -7.32 11.33 -4.74
C LEU A 63 -7.23 12.64 -3.93
N SER A 64 -6.99 13.77 -4.58
CA SER A 64 -6.73 15.07 -3.94
C SER A 64 -7.99 15.87 -3.56
N THR A 65 -9.19 15.36 -3.83
CA THR A 65 -10.45 16.09 -3.65
C THR A 65 -11.47 15.33 -2.79
N GLY A 66 -11.15 15.09 -1.52
CA GLY A 66 -12.10 14.59 -0.52
C GLY A 66 -12.59 13.17 -0.80
N GLN A 67 -11.71 12.18 -0.63
CA GLN A 67 -12.03 10.77 -0.88
C GLN A 67 -11.51 9.91 0.28
N CYS A 68 -12.13 8.75 0.47
CA CYS A 68 -11.64 7.74 1.42
C CYS A 68 -11.58 8.25 2.87
N GLY A 69 -12.56 9.10 3.22
CA GLY A 69 -12.72 9.65 4.56
C GLY A 69 -11.79 10.82 4.90
N VAL A 70 -10.92 11.25 3.97
CA VAL A 70 -9.94 12.33 4.20
C VAL A 70 -9.98 13.40 3.10
N PRO A 71 -9.54 14.64 3.37
CA PRO A 71 -9.49 15.70 2.36
C PRO A 71 -8.58 15.37 1.17
N ALA A 72 -7.46 14.68 1.42
CA ALA A 72 -6.55 14.18 0.40
C ALA A 72 -5.95 12.86 0.89
N ALA A 73 -6.05 11.82 0.07
CA ALA A 73 -5.53 10.49 0.41
C ALA A 73 -4.33 10.15 -0.47
N ASN A 74 -3.32 9.48 0.09
CA ASN A 74 -2.18 8.96 -0.68
C ASN A 74 -2.53 7.65 -1.39
N GLY A 75 -3.45 6.87 -0.83
CA GLY A 75 -4.03 5.69 -1.42
C GLY A 75 -5.46 5.49 -0.94
N CYS A 76 -6.11 4.48 -1.52
CA CYS A 76 -7.44 4.10 -1.09
C CYS A 76 -7.82 2.68 -1.48
N PHE A 77 -8.41 1.96 -0.53
CA PHE A 77 -9.17 0.76 -0.77
C PHE A 77 -10.68 1.04 -0.68
N ARG A 78 -11.44 0.52 -1.65
CA ARG A 78 -12.91 0.62 -1.66
C ARG A 78 -13.52 -0.77 -1.63
N ALA A 79 -14.34 -1.05 -0.62
CA ALA A 79 -15.06 -2.33 -0.55
C ALA A 79 -15.98 -2.58 -1.76
N ALA A 80 -16.46 -1.51 -2.43
CA ALA A 80 -17.24 -1.60 -3.67
C ALA A 80 -16.41 -2.02 -4.89
N SER A 81 -15.08 -1.98 -4.80
CA SER A 81 -14.14 -2.42 -5.85
C SER A 81 -13.04 -3.27 -5.22
N PRO A 82 -13.38 -4.47 -4.72
CA PRO A 82 -12.51 -5.23 -3.82
C PRO A 82 -11.27 -5.84 -4.52
N ASP A 83 -11.21 -5.77 -5.84
CA ASP A 83 -10.10 -6.32 -6.63
C ASP A 83 -8.96 -5.31 -6.85
N GLN A 84 -9.08 -4.08 -6.36
CA GLN A 84 -8.12 -3.01 -6.63
C GLN A 84 -7.69 -2.23 -5.38
N ILE A 85 -6.51 -1.64 -5.47
CA ILE A 85 -6.00 -0.61 -4.56
C ILE A 85 -5.66 0.61 -5.41
N GLU A 86 -6.14 1.76 -4.97
CA GLU A 86 -5.90 3.06 -5.59
C GLU A 86 -4.66 3.71 -4.98
N ILE A 87 -3.81 4.26 -5.84
CA ILE A 87 -2.69 5.13 -5.44
C ILE A 87 -2.93 6.50 -6.07
N ALA A 88 -2.74 7.54 -5.26
CA ALA A 88 -2.91 8.91 -5.70
C ALA A 88 -1.98 9.23 -6.88
N LEU A 89 -2.53 9.89 -7.89
CA LEU A 89 -1.78 10.36 -9.06
C LEU A 89 -0.52 11.14 -8.66
N ASP A 90 -0.65 12.06 -7.70
CA ASP A 90 0.47 12.90 -7.27
C ASP A 90 1.61 12.07 -6.66
N ARG A 91 1.30 11.05 -5.85
CA ARG A 91 2.31 10.13 -5.27
C ARG A 91 2.97 9.28 -6.36
N ALA A 92 2.20 8.84 -7.35
CA ALA A 92 2.74 8.10 -8.48
C ALA A 92 3.71 8.95 -9.31
N LEU A 93 3.36 10.23 -9.55
CA LEU A 93 4.20 11.18 -10.26
C LEU A 93 5.47 11.54 -9.48
N GLU A 94 5.37 11.80 -8.18
CA GLU A 94 6.54 12.05 -7.33
C GLU A 94 7.52 10.88 -7.37
N PHE A 95 7.01 9.65 -7.26
CA PHE A 95 7.84 8.45 -7.38
C PHE A 95 8.46 8.32 -8.77
N GLU A 96 7.68 8.55 -9.82
CA GLU A 96 8.14 8.46 -11.21
C GLU A 96 9.19 9.53 -11.54
N ASN A 97 9.09 10.72 -10.96
CA ASN A 97 10.06 11.80 -11.13
C ASN A 97 11.30 11.62 -10.25
N GLY A 98 11.19 10.87 -9.15
CA GLY A 98 12.26 10.75 -8.15
C GLY A 98 12.33 11.96 -7.23
N ASP A 99 11.17 12.56 -6.93
CA ASP A 99 11.07 13.73 -6.08
C ASP A 99 11.42 13.38 -4.64
N ALA A 100 11.94 14.35 -3.88
CA ALA A 100 12.25 14.14 -2.46
C ALA A 100 10.99 13.73 -1.66
N ALA A 101 9.82 14.22 -2.08
CA ALA A 101 8.51 13.91 -1.52
C ALA A 101 8.06 12.45 -1.76
N ALA A 102 8.72 11.70 -2.65
CA ALA A 102 8.44 10.28 -2.87
C ALA A 102 8.87 9.39 -1.70
N THR A 103 9.62 9.94 -0.75
CA THR A 103 10.16 9.20 0.40
C THR A 103 9.88 9.90 1.72
N GLU A 104 9.73 9.10 2.77
CA GLU A 104 9.66 9.56 4.16
C GLU A 104 10.66 8.84 5.06
N LEU A 105 11.01 9.47 6.18
CA LEU A 105 11.86 8.88 7.20
C LEU A 105 11.02 8.14 8.24
N THR A 106 11.35 6.88 8.46
CA THR A 106 10.89 6.10 9.62
C THR A 106 11.41 6.72 10.94
N SER A 107 10.88 6.29 12.08
CA SER A 107 11.38 6.76 13.39
C SER A 107 12.86 6.42 13.63
N SER A 108 13.36 5.38 12.94
CA SER A 108 14.78 4.97 12.97
C SER A 108 15.69 5.78 12.02
N GLY A 109 15.15 6.76 11.30
CA GLY A 109 15.89 7.57 10.32
C GLY A 109 16.16 6.86 8.98
N ARG A 110 15.58 5.67 8.75
CA ARG A 110 15.63 5.00 7.44
C ARG A 110 14.60 5.60 6.50
N SER A 111 14.95 5.76 5.24
CA SER A 111 14.05 6.22 4.18
C SER A 111 13.21 5.07 3.62
N VAL A 112 11.92 5.32 3.41
CA VAL A 112 10.96 4.41 2.76
C VAL A 112 10.22 5.17 1.67
N TYR A 113 9.81 4.46 0.61
CA TYR A 113 8.97 5.06 -0.43
C TYR A 113 7.52 5.16 0.03
N VAL A 114 6.93 6.35 -0.08
CA VAL A 114 5.53 6.61 0.32
C VAL A 114 4.58 5.69 -0.45
N VAL A 115 4.75 5.52 -1.76
CA VAL A 115 3.92 4.58 -2.53
C VAL A 115 4.01 3.14 -2.02
N GLY A 116 5.14 2.73 -1.46
CA GLY A 116 5.31 1.38 -0.91
C GLY A 116 4.59 1.19 0.41
N THR A 117 4.67 2.18 1.29
CA THR A 117 3.99 2.19 2.59
C THR A 117 2.48 2.31 2.40
N THR A 118 2.02 3.20 1.51
CA THR A 118 0.61 3.31 1.11
C THR A 118 0.07 2.00 0.55
N ILE A 119 0.78 1.28 -0.33
CA ILE A 119 0.29 -0.03 -0.81
C ILE A 119 0.11 -1.03 0.34
N LEU A 120 1.02 -1.05 1.32
CA LEU A 120 0.93 -1.95 2.47
C LEU A 120 -0.20 -1.55 3.44
N HIS A 121 -0.40 -0.25 3.62
CA HIS A 121 -1.53 0.32 4.34
C HIS A 121 -2.85 -0.16 3.72
N GLU A 122 -3.05 0.06 2.42
CA GLU A 122 -4.28 -0.35 1.73
C GLU A 122 -4.45 -1.87 1.64
N LEU A 123 -3.35 -2.64 1.71
CA LEU A 123 -3.41 -4.09 1.84
C LEU A 123 -4.07 -4.52 3.17
N CYS A 124 -4.00 -3.70 4.22
CA CYS A 124 -4.65 -3.98 5.49
C CYS A 124 -6.18 -3.92 5.32
N HIS A 125 -6.68 -2.84 4.73
CA HIS A 125 -8.09 -2.69 4.36
C HIS A 125 -8.57 -3.82 3.44
N TRP A 126 -7.79 -4.13 2.40
CA TRP A 126 -8.09 -5.20 1.46
C TRP A 126 -8.19 -6.56 2.14
N GLY A 127 -7.23 -6.88 3.01
CA GLY A 127 -7.20 -8.14 3.74
C GLY A 127 -8.34 -8.28 4.74
N ARG A 128 -8.73 -7.19 5.37
CA ARG A 128 -9.90 -7.11 6.24
C ARG A 128 -11.17 -7.47 5.47
N GLN A 129 -11.38 -6.83 4.32
CA GLN A 129 -12.50 -7.10 3.43
C GLN A 129 -12.48 -8.55 2.92
N LEU A 130 -11.33 -9.05 2.47
CA LEU A 130 -11.18 -10.41 1.94
C LEU A 130 -11.58 -11.48 2.96
N ASN A 131 -11.24 -11.28 4.23
CA ASN A 131 -11.47 -12.25 5.28
C ASN A 131 -12.74 -11.99 6.10
N GLY A 132 -13.47 -10.91 5.82
CA GLY A 132 -14.71 -10.54 6.53
C GLY A 132 -14.53 -10.32 8.03
N LYS A 133 -13.32 -9.98 8.48
CA LYS A 133 -13.01 -9.76 9.90
C LYS A 133 -13.09 -8.28 10.21
N PRO A 134 -13.79 -7.83 11.27
CA PRO A 134 -13.72 -6.41 11.66
C PRO A 134 -12.33 -6.09 12.23
N TYR A 135 -11.87 -4.86 12.01
CA TYR A 135 -10.72 -4.34 12.75
C TYR A 135 -11.15 -4.08 14.19
N THR A 136 -10.34 -4.52 15.15
CA THR A 136 -10.66 -4.42 16.59
C THR A 136 -9.84 -3.34 17.30
N GLY A 137 -8.98 -2.62 16.58
CA GLY A 137 -8.26 -1.46 17.11
C GLY A 137 -9.18 -0.25 17.24
N ILE A 138 -8.66 0.79 17.91
CA ILE A 138 -9.38 2.06 18.13
C ILE A 138 -9.14 3.03 16.96
N GLY A 139 -8.02 2.87 16.26
CA GLY A 139 -7.62 3.70 15.13
C GLY A 139 -8.03 3.15 13.78
N GLU A 140 -7.18 3.41 12.79
CA GLU A 140 -7.31 2.95 11.41
C GLU A 140 -6.22 1.89 11.16
N GLU A 141 -6.60 0.74 10.60
CA GLU A 141 -5.74 -0.45 10.53
C GLU A 141 -4.41 -0.22 9.79
N GLY A 142 -4.40 0.57 8.73
CA GLY A 142 -3.22 0.92 7.96
C GLY A 142 -2.26 1.83 8.72
N VAL A 143 -2.77 2.84 9.43
CA VAL A 143 -1.98 3.70 10.33
C VAL A 143 -1.39 2.87 11.46
N ASP A 144 -2.17 1.99 12.09
CA ASP A 144 -1.66 1.13 13.16
C ASP A 144 -0.60 0.16 12.63
N PHE A 145 -0.75 -0.35 11.41
CA PHE A 145 0.28 -1.11 10.70
C PHE A 145 1.55 -0.30 10.48
N GLU A 146 1.45 0.94 10.01
CA GLU A 146 2.60 1.79 9.74
C GLU A 146 3.36 2.15 11.02
N VAL A 147 2.64 2.54 12.08
CA VAL A 147 3.24 2.83 13.38
C VAL A 147 3.97 1.59 13.91
N ALA A 148 3.37 0.40 13.80
CA ALA A 148 3.99 -0.84 14.24
C ALA A 148 5.21 -1.26 13.38
N THR A 149 5.26 -0.85 12.11
CA THR A 149 6.30 -1.27 11.16
C THR A 149 7.46 -0.27 11.09
N TYR A 150 7.14 1.02 11.10
CA TYR A 150 8.05 2.14 10.82
C TYR A 150 8.23 3.08 12.02
N GLY A 151 7.47 2.86 13.10
CA GLY A 151 7.51 3.63 14.33
C GLY A 151 6.82 5.00 14.26
N ARG A 152 6.15 5.29 13.15
CA ARG A 152 5.28 6.44 12.92
C ARG A 152 4.45 6.19 11.66
N ASN A 153 3.39 6.97 11.48
CA ASN A 153 2.72 7.07 10.18
C ASN A 153 3.72 7.63 9.15
N VAL A 154 3.86 6.92 8.03
CA VAL A 154 4.72 7.23 6.89
C VAL A 154 3.95 6.89 5.60
N GLY A 155 2.74 7.41 5.44
CA GLY A 155 1.86 6.94 4.37
C GLY A 155 0.60 7.75 4.22
#